data_AF-A0A5N6XNY6-F1
#
_entry.id   AF-A0A5N6XNY6-F1
#
_cell.length_a   1.000
_cell.length_b   1.000
_cell.length_c   1.000
_cell.angle_alpha   90.00
_cell.angle_beta   90.00
_cell.angle_gamma   90.00
#
_symmetry.space_group_name_H-M   'P 1'
#
loop_
_entity.id
_entity.type
_entity.pdbx_description
1 polymer ?
#
loop_
_entity_poly.entity_id
_entity_poly.type
_entity_poly.pdbx_seq_one_letter_code
_entity_poly.pdbx_strand_id
1 'polypeptide(L)'
;MTVGLPIIEVPRVSHSNLLLTAWTLAVAIVENSNDILIANEISGRGSSFPEVEKLAAFVVTAIPLCVGIHSGTIREHAALVQSHTIEAMAIQHTINWDEQLVSQMETSAYWVLINDEDGYEEPTTEALHLQRTRAEKIGLGMWPFHLTFNVHPGNTSVELQALFNTDMVGVDKALRLYACFKFLVGSIFAPGGLDLKTTELVSAVNKLFQGNGSIMEEVKAVSSIESWFPGPGYNPYS
;
A
#
# COMPACT_ATOMS: atom_id res chain seq x y z
N MET A 1 -6.53 -1.47 10.05
CA MET A 1 -6.15 -0.43 11.05
C MET A 1 -6.29 0.95 10.42
N THR A 2 -6.82 1.95 11.14
CA THR A 2 -6.88 3.35 10.65
C THR A 2 -5.68 4.15 11.18
N VAL A 3 -4.98 4.88 10.30
CA VAL A 3 -3.86 5.78 10.64
C VAL A 3 -4.23 7.20 10.25
N GLY A 4 -4.13 8.16 11.17
CA GLY A 4 -4.35 9.57 10.86
C GLY A 4 -3.25 10.13 9.95
N LEU A 5 -3.65 10.85 8.90
CA LEU A 5 -2.74 11.53 7.99
C LEU A 5 -2.88 13.05 8.23
N PRO A 6 -1.80 13.77 8.58
CA PRO A 6 -1.80 15.22 8.59
C PRO A 6 -1.90 15.74 7.15
N ILE A 7 -2.64 16.84 6.98
CA ILE A 7 -2.75 17.53 5.69
C ILE A 7 -1.38 18.11 5.34
N ILE A 8 -0.75 17.57 4.29
CA ILE A 8 0.48 18.14 3.75
C ILE A 8 0.19 18.83 2.43
N GLU A 9 0.31 20.16 2.39
CA GLU A 9 0.37 20.90 1.14
C GLU A 9 1.77 20.74 0.53
N VAL A 10 2.06 19.58 -0.07
CA VAL A 10 3.27 19.40 -0.89
C VAL A 10 2.92 19.75 -2.33
N PRO A 11 3.51 20.78 -2.96
CA PRO A 11 3.08 21.20 -4.29
C PRO A 11 3.39 20.22 -5.44
N ARG A 12 3.84 18.97 -5.19
CA ARG A 12 4.32 18.06 -6.26
C ARG A 12 4.09 16.56 -6.06
N VAL A 13 3.76 16.07 -4.86
CA VAL A 13 3.61 14.62 -4.59
C VAL A 13 2.30 14.32 -3.87
N SER A 14 1.53 13.34 -4.36
CA SER A 14 0.24 12.93 -3.77
C SER A 14 0.41 12.13 -2.48
N HIS A 15 -0.62 12.10 -1.63
CA HIS A 15 -0.67 11.26 -0.43
C HIS A 15 -0.47 9.78 -0.78
N SER A 16 -1.09 9.31 -1.87
CA SER A 16 -0.92 7.97 -2.42
C SER A 16 0.54 7.66 -2.75
N ASN A 17 1.26 8.59 -3.38
CA ASN A 17 2.69 8.41 -3.65
C ASN A 17 3.55 8.45 -2.38
N LEU A 18 3.17 9.22 -1.35
CA LEU A 18 3.86 9.20 -0.05
C LEU A 18 3.65 7.86 0.68
N LEU A 19 2.46 7.27 0.60
CA LEU A 19 2.18 5.93 1.13
C LEU A 19 2.97 4.86 0.35
N LEU A 20 3.00 4.96 -0.98
CA LEU A 20 3.83 4.10 -1.82
C LEU A 20 5.32 4.24 -1.48
N THR A 21 5.79 5.47 -1.22
CA THR A 21 7.17 5.75 -0.77
C THR A 21 7.47 5.10 0.57
N ALA A 22 6.54 5.16 1.52
CA ALA A 22 6.69 4.46 2.80
C ALA A 22 6.76 2.94 2.60
N TRP A 23 5.98 2.40 1.66
CA TRP A 23 5.96 0.98 1.35
C TRP A 23 7.24 0.50 0.66
N THR A 24 7.72 1.23 -0.33
CA THR A 24 8.98 0.92 -1.03
C THR A 24 10.15 0.89 -0.05
N LEU A 25 10.22 1.88 0.85
CA LEU A 25 11.24 1.90 1.91
C LEU A 25 11.08 0.73 2.89
N ALA A 26 9.85 0.38 3.27
CA ALA A 26 9.61 -0.73 4.20
C ALA A 26 10.10 -2.06 3.64
N VAL A 27 9.76 -2.34 2.38
CA VAL A 27 10.21 -3.53 1.65
C VAL A 27 11.74 -3.53 1.54
N ALA A 28 12.34 -2.43 1.09
CA ALA A 28 13.80 -2.31 0.96
C ALA A 28 14.55 -2.57 2.27
N ILE A 29 14.05 -2.02 3.39
CA ILE A 29 14.67 -2.21 4.71
C ILE A 29 14.55 -3.66 5.17
N VAL A 30 13.37 -4.28 5.05
CA VAL A 30 13.14 -5.65 5.54
C VAL A 30 13.80 -6.71 4.64
N GLU A 31 13.81 -6.50 3.33
CA GLU A 31 14.56 -7.36 2.39
C GLU A 31 16.06 -7.10 2.40
N ASN A 32 16.51 -6.01 3.05
CA ASN A 32 17.89 -5.54 2.98
C ASN A 32 18.37 -5.39 1.52
N SER A 33 17.55 -4.74 0.69
CA SER A 33 17.82 -4.49 -0.72
C SER A 33 17.77 -2.99 -1.03
N ASN A 34 18.64 -2.53 -1.93
CA ASN A 34 18.61 -1.16 -2.43
C ASN A 34 17.73 -0.99 -3.67
N ASP A 35 17.36 -2.09 -4.32
CA ASP A 35 16.50 -2.11 -5.49
C ASP A 35 15.37 -3.10 -5.23
N ILE A 36 14.13 -2.65 -5.43
CA ILE A 36 12.95 -3.45 -5.14
C ILE A 36 12.00 -3.45 -6.31
N LEU A 37 11.29 -4.57 -6.46
CA LEU A 37 10.20 -4.73 -7.41
C LEU A 37 8.88 -4.83 -6.65
N ILE A 38 7.99 -3.89 -6.93
CA ILE A 38 6.65 -3.83 -6.34
C ILE A 38 5.64 -4.12 -7.45
N ALA A 39 4.65 -4.97 -7.16
CA ALA A 39 3.48 -5.14 -8.01
C ALA A 39 2.45 -4.09 -7.60
N ASN A 40 2.45 -2.94 -8.29
CA ASN A 40 1.53 -1.85 -8.00
C ASN A 40 0.22 -2.06 -8.75
N GLU A 41 -0.85 -2.40 -8.05
CA GLU A 41 -2.19 -2.47 -8.59
C GLU A 41 -2.76 -1.07 -8.76
N ILE A 42 -3.14 -0.75 -9.98
CA ILE A 42 -3.82 0.49 -10.34
C ILE A 42 -5.26 0.16 -10.76
N SER A 43 -6.17 1.08 -10.49
CA SER A 43 -7.60 0.88 -10.77
C SER A 43 -7.92 0.67 -12.26
N GLY A 44 -7.04 1.12 -13.17
CA GLY A 44 -7.28 1.17 -14.62
C GLY A 44 -8.34 2.19 -15.06
N ARG A 45 -9.04 2.80 -14.09
CA ARG A 45 -10.08 3.82 -14.32
C ARG A 45 -9.52 5.20 -14.64
N GLY A 46 -8.21 5.40 -14.46
CA GLY A 46 -7.49 6.59 -14.91
C GLY A 46 -7.00 6.51 -16.37
N SER A 47 -7.46 5.52 -17.14
CA SER A 47 -7.08 5.39 -18.56
C SER A 47 -7.80 6.43 -19.44
N SER A 48 -7.27 6.68 -20.63
CA SER A 48 -7.85 7.64 -21.59
C SER A 48 -9.13 7.14 -22.29
N PHE A 49 -9.61 5.95 -21.93
CA PHE A 49 -10.84 5.38 -22.46
C PHE A 49 -12.05 6.13 -21.88
N PRO A 50 -12.90 6.76 -22.72
CA PRO A 50 -14.06 7.48 -22.22
C PRO A 50 -14.99 6.59 -21.39
N GLU A 51 -15.47 7.10 -20.26
CA GLU A 51 -16.46 6.47 -19.38
C GLU A 51 -16.01 5.15 -18.72
N VAL A 52 -14.71 4.82 -18.78
CA VAL A 52 -14.14 3.65 -18.09
C VAL A 52 -14.38 3.69 -16.59
N GLU A 53 -14.48 4.88 -16.00
CA GLU A 53 -14.79 5.11 -14.60
C GLU A 53 -16.21 4.64 -14.23
N LYS A 54 -17.16 4.67 -15.18
CA LYS A 54 -18.55 4.24 -15.00
C LYS A 54 -18.76 2.74 -15.27
N LEU A 55 -17.75 2.06 -15.82
CA LEU A 55 -17.88 0.68 -16.23
C LEU A 55 -17.87 -0.26 -15.02
N ALA A 56 -18.94 -1.03 -14.83
CA ALA A 56 -19.00 -2.13 -13.87
C ALA A 56 -18.25 -3.37 -14.40
N ALA A 57 -16.93 -3.24 -14.62
CA ALA A 57 -16.06 -4.29 -15.11
C ALA A 57 -14.74 -4.38 -14.32
N PHE A 58 -14.03 -5.49 -14.51
CA PHE A 58 -12.69 -5.69 -13.98
C PHE A 58 -11.67 -4.99 -14.88
N VAL A 59 -11.26 -3.80 -14.47
CA VAL A 59 -10.28 -2.96 -15.20
C VAL A 59 -9.00 -2.72 -14.41
N VAL A 60 -8.88 -3.32 -13.22
CA VAL A 60 -7.67 -3.26 -12.39
C VAL A 60 -6.51 -3.92 -13.13
N THR A 61 -5.34 -3.28 -13.09
CA THR A 61 -4.11 -3.77 -13.72
C THR A 61 -2.96 -3.66 -12.73
N ALA A 62 -2.08 -4.66 -12.69
CA ALA A 62 -0.83 -4.58 -11.95
C ALA A 62 0.30 -4.09 -12.85
N ILE A 63 1.03 -3.07 -12.41
CA ILE A 63 2.22 -2.57 -13.08
C ILE A 63 3.47 -2.92 -12.25
N PRO A 64 4.54 -3.44 -12.86
CA PRO A 64 5.80 -3.65 -12.17
C PRO A 64 6.45 -2.29 -11.91
N LEU A 65 6.73 -2.00 -10.64
CA LEU A 65 7.37 -0.77 -10.20
C LEU A 65 8.74 -1.11 -9.61
N CYS A 66 9.79 -0.89 -10.40
CA CYS A 66 11.18 -1.02 -9.96
C CYS A 66 11.62 0.28 -9.30
N VAL A 67 12.02 0.27 -8.03
CA VAL A 67 12.47 1.48 -7.31
C VAL A 67 13.82 1.23 -6.68
N GLY A 68 14.80 2.07 -7.03
CA GLY A 68 16.07 2.18 -6.33
C GLY A 68 15.97 3.16 -5.16
N ILE A 69 16.53 2.82 -4.01
CA ILE A 69 16.49 3.66 -2.82
C ILE A 69 17.42 4.87 -2.98
N HIS A 70 16.83 6.07 -2.97
CA HIS A 70 17.56 7.33 -3.11
C HIS A 70 18.15 7.77 -1.77
N SER A 71 19.44 8.10 -1.73
CA SER A 71 20.17 8.46 -0.50
C SER A 71 19.94 9.87 0.03
N GLY A 72 19.28 10.73 -0.76
CA GLY A 72 18.90 12.08 -0.39
C GLY A 72 17.74 12.17 0.60
N THR A 73 16.92 13.21 0.46
CA THR A 73 15.74 13.45 1.28
C THR A 73 14.58 12.53 0.89
N ILE A 74 13.64 12.35 1.81
CA ILE A 74 12.37 11.67 1.53
C ILE A 74 11.60 12.36 0.40
N ARG A 75 11.65 13.68 0.32
CA ARG A 75 11.06 14.43 -0.80
C ARG A 75 11.63 14.01 -2.15
N GLU A 76 12.95 13.88 -2.24
CA GLU A 76 13.62 13.44 -3.48
C GLU A 76 13.29 11.98 -3.79
N HIS A 77 13.25 11.11 -2.77
CA HIS A 77 12.86 9.72 -2.97
C HIS A 77 11.39 9.58 -3.40
N ALA A 78 10.48 10.36 -2.82
CA ALA A 78 9.08 10.36 -3.19
C ALA A 78 8.85 10.88 -4.62
N ALA A 79 9.63 11.88 -5.04
CA ALA A 79 9.64 12.35 -6.43
C ALA A 79 10.13 11.26 -7.40
N LEU A 80 11.13 10.46 -7.01
CA LEU A 80 11.60 9.30 -7.78
C LEU A 80 10.50 8.24 -7.92
N VAL A 81 9.86 7.86 -6.80
CA VAL A 81 8.74 6.90 -6.78
C VAL A 81 7.60 7.37 -7.69
N GLN A 82 7.25 8.66 -7.64
CA GLN A 82 6.24 9.24 -8.50
C GLN A 82 6.62 9.20 -9.98
N SER A 83 7.87 9.52 -10.34
CA SER A 83 8.35 9.44 -11.73
C SER A 83 8.20 8.03 -12.27
N HIS A 84 8.69 7.03 -11.52
CA HIS A 84 8.62 5.64 -11.92
C HIS A 84 7.17 5.14 -12.00
N THR A 85 6.28 5.63 -11.14
CA THR A 85 4.86 5.31 -11.20
C THR A 85 4.23 5.86 -12.47
N ILE A 86 4.53 7.12 -12.85
CA ILE A 86 4.04 7.72 -14.10
C ILE A 86 4.55 6.93 -15.32
N GLU A 87 5.83 6.56 -15.33
CA GLU A 87 6.42 5.76 -16.41
C GLU A 87 5.78 4.37 -16.52
N ALA A 88 5.59 3.68 -15.39
CA ALA A 88 4.94 2.38 -15.36
C ALA A 88 3.46 2.45 -15.77
N MET A 89 2.74 3.50 -15.37
CA MET A 89 1.36 3.75 -15.81
C MET A 89 1.26 4.01 -17.32
N ALA A 90 2.26 4.64 -17.93
CA ALA A 90 2.26 4.92 -19.36
C ALA A 90 2.26 3.64 -20.22
N ILE A 91 2.80 2.54 -19.68
CA ILE A 91 2.85 1.24 -20.35
C ILE A 91 1.84 0.23 -19.81
N GLN A 92 0.90 0.64 -18.94
CA GLN A 92 0.00 -0.27 -18.21
C GLN A 92 -0.77 -1.28 -19.10
N HIS A 93 -1.07 -0.93 -20.35
CA HIS A 93 -1.80 -1.79 -21.30
C HIS A 93 -0.89 -2.54 -22.29
N THR A 94 0.43 -2.33 -22.22
CA THR A 94 1.41 -2.84 -23.18
C THR A 94 2.60 -3.49 -22.50
N ILE A 95 2.48 -3.89 -21.22
CA ILE A 95 3.54 -4.57 -20.48
C ILE A 95 3.87 -5.90 -21.20
N ASN A 96 5.14 -6.09 -21.50
CA ASN A 96 5.65 -7.38 -21.99
C ASN A 96 5.95 -8.28 -20.81
N TRP A 97 5.04 -9.20 -20.49
CA TRP A 97 5.19 -10.19 -19.43
C TRP A 97 6.05 -11.37 -19.91
N ASP A 98 7.35 -11.13 -20.09
CA ASP A 98 8.29 -12.21 -20.38
C ASP A 98 8.51 -13.13 -19.18
N GLU A 99 9.13 -14.29 -19.43
CA GLU A 99 9.35 -15.33 -18.42
C GLU A 99 10.16 -14.80 -17.22
N GLN A 100 11.11 -13.88 -17.46
CA GLN A 100 11.95 -13.32 -16.42
C GLN A 100 11.13 -12.40 -15.49
N LEU A 101 10.35 -11.48 -16.06
CA LEU A 101 9.50 -10.58 -15.28
C LEU A 101 8.44 -11.35 -14.50
N VAL A 102 7.80 -12.35 -15.12
CA VAL A 102 6.83 -13.22 -14.45
C VAL A 102 7.48 -13.93 -13.26
N SER A 103 8.64 -14.55 -13.47
CA SER A 103 9.38 -15.24 -12.41
C SER A 103 9.75 -14.30 -11.25
N GLN A 104 10.19 -13.08 -11.56
CA GLN A 104 10.50 -12.07 -10.53
C GLN A 104 9.25 -11.62 -9.75
N MET A 105 8.12 -11.47 -10.43
CA MET A 105 6.87 -11.05 -9.82
C MET A 105 6.26 -12.13 -8.92
N GLU A 106 6.37 -13.41 -9.29
CA GLU A 106 5.89 -14.52 -8.46
C GLU A 106 6.73 -14.74 -7.20
N THR A 107 8.04 -14.55 -7.30
CA THR A 107 8.99 -14.93 -6.23
C THR A 107 9.32 -13.80 -5.27
N SER A 108 9.23 -12.55 -5.73
CA SER A 108 9.84 -11.41 -5.04
C SER A 108 8.94 -10.18 -4.94
N ALA A 109 7.83 -10.10 -5.69
CA ALA A 109 7.02 -8.89 -5.68
C ALA A 109 6.08 -8.83 -4.49
N TYR A 110 6.17 -7.70 -3.80
CA TYR A 110 5.18 -7.25 -2.84
C TYR A 110 4.06 -6.53 -3.57
N TRP A 111 2.82 -6.97 -3.38
CA TRP A 111 1.66 -6.39 -4.04
C TRP A 111 1.11 -5.23 -3.22
N VAL A 112 0.68 -4.18 -3.91
CA VAL A 112 0.09 -3.00 -3.26
C VAL A 112 -1.04 -2.44 -4.09
N LEU A 113 -2.14 -2.07 -3.44
CA LEU A 113 -3.24 -1.32 -4.03
C LEU A 113 -3.47 -0.06 -3.21
N ILE A 114 -3.52 1.09 -3.87
CA ILE A 114 -3.88 2.36 -3.23
C ILE A 114 -5.23 2.80 -3.78
N ASN A 115 -6.26 2.69 -2.94
CA ASN A 115 -7.56 3.27 -3.21
C ASN A 115 -7.51 4.73 -2.77
N ASP A 116 -7.61 5.63 -3.74
CA ASP A 116 -7.70 7.07 -3.51
C ASP A 116 -9.00 7.43 -2.77
N GLU A 117 -9.10 8.68 -2.33
CA GLU A 117 -10.26 9.24 -1.61
C GLU A 117 -11.60 9.04 -2.34
N ASP A 118 -11.60 9.10 -3.67
CA ASP A 118 -12.77 8.83 -4.53
C ASP A 118 -12.92 7.33 -4.89
N GLY A 119 -12.14 6.47 -4.22
CA GLY A 119 -12.03 5.04 -4.49
C GLY A 119 -13.26 4.29 -4.03
N TYR A 120 -14.12 3.96 -5.00
CA TYR A 120 -15.33 3.13 -4.89
C TYR A 120 -16.51 3.80 -4.18
N GLU A 121 -17.35 4.49 -4.96
CA GLU A 121 -18.78 4.56 -4.66
C GLU A 121 -19.42 3.24 -5.08
N GLU A 122 -20.08 2.55 -4.14
CA GLU A 122 -20.87 1.37 -4.48
C GLU A 122 -22.02 1.79 -5.40
N PRO A 123 -22.07 1.32 -6.66
CA PRO A 123 -23.17 1.68 -7.54
C PRO A 123 -24.47 1.17 -6.92
N THR A 124 -25.48 2.02 -6.87
CA THR A 124 -26.76 1.66 -6.28
C THR A 124 -27.32 0.44 -7.02
N THR A 125 -27.55 -0.64 -6.27
CA THR A 125 -28.19 -1.87 -6.78
C THR A 125 -29.72 -1.72 -6.86
N GLU A 126 -30.23 -0.48 -6.72
CA GLU A 126 -31.65 -0.13 -6.77
C GLU A 126 -32.34 -0.65 -8.02
N ALA A 127 -31.69 -0.54 -9.18
CA ALA A 127 -32.22 -1.05 -10.46
C ALA A 127 -32.38 -2.58 -10.48
N LEU A 128 -31.65 -3.29 -9.64
CA LEU A 128 -31.72 -4.74 -9.50
C LEU A 128 -32.60 -5.18 -8.31
N HIS A 129 -33.11 -4.23 -7.52
CA HIS A 129 -33.78 -4.49 -6.23
C HIS A 129 -33.00 -5.42 -5.30
N LEU A 130 -31.67 -5.46 -5.45
CA LEU A 130 -30.80 -6.24 -4.58
C LEU A 130 -30.39 -5.34 -3.42
N GLN A 131 -30.44 -5.89 -2.21
CA GLN A 131 -29.85 -5.26 -1.04
C GLN A 131 -28.65 -6.11 -0.66
N ARG A 132 -27.46 -5.51 -0.66
CA ARG A 132 -26.26 -6.21 -0.18
C ARG A 132 -26.42 -6.48 1.31
N THR A 133 -26.57 -7.74 1.67
CA THR A 133 -26.74 -8.15 3.07
C THR A 133 -25.40 -8.37 3.77
N ARG A 134 -24.35 -8.70 3.00
CA ARG A 134 -23.01 -8.99 3.52
C ARG A 134 -21.96 -8.74 2.44
N ALA A 135 -20.84 -8.15 2.83
CA ALA A 135 -19.61 -8.14 2.06
C ALA A 135 -18.53 -8.81 2.92
N GLU A 136 -17.94 -9.89 2.41
CA GLU A 136 -16.78 -10.50 3.03
C GLU A 136 -15.59 -10.34 2.10
N LYS A 137 -14.46 -9.91 2.66
CA LYS A 137 -13.19 -9.93 1.94
C LYS A 137 -12.74 -11.38 1.87
N ILE A 138 -12.76 -11.95 0.68
CA ILE A 138 -12.20 -13.28 0.46
C ILE A 138 -10.68 -13.09 0.45
N GLY A 139 -10.00 -13.72 1.40
CA GLY A 139 -8.54 -13.69 1.48
C GLY A 139 -7.95 -14.26 0.18
N LEU A 140 -7.29 -13.42 -0.60
CA LEU A 140 -6.60 -13.83 -1.80
C LEU A 140 -5.30 -14.53 -1.37
N GLY A 141 -5.39 -15.80 -0.98
CA GLY A 141 -4.28 -16.67 -0.57
C GLY A 141 -3.27 -16.98 -1.68
N MET A 142 -3.29 -16.22 -2.76
CA MET A 142 -2.51 -16.41 -3.97
C MET A 142 -1.30 -15.48 -4.07
N TRP A 143 -1.16 -14.51 -3.17
CA TRP A 143 -0.04 -13.57 -3.17
C TRP A 143 0.83 -13.72 -1.92
N PRO A 144 2.17 -13.58 -2.03
CA PRO A 144 3.06 -13.63 -0.88
C PRO A 144 2.68 -12.59 0.18
N PHE A 145 2.42 -11.36 -0.26
CA PHE A 145 2.02 -10.24 0.59
C PHE A 145 1.31 -9.16 -0.26
N HIS A 146 0.10 -8.77 0.13
CA HIS A 146 -0.72 -7.75 -0.50
C HIS A 146 -1.11 -6.68 0.51
N LEU A 147 -0.82 -5.42 0.18
CA LEU A 147 -1.09 -4.27 1.03
C LEU A 147 -2.11 -3.36 0.37
N THR A 148 -3.25 -3.14 1.00
CA THR A 148 -4.27 -2.19 0.54
C THR A 148 -4.31 -0.97 1.43
N PHE A 149 -4.26 0.21 0.81
CA PHE A 149 -4.53 1.50 1.44
C PHE A 149 -5.90 2.00 0.99
N ASN A 150 -6.76 2.39 1.92
CA ASN A 150 -8.00 3.10 1.61
C ASN A 150 -7.88 4.49 2.22
N VAL A 151 -7.64 5.49 1.38
CA VAL A 151 -7.51 6.88 1.84
C VAL A 151 -8.91 7.43 2.09
N HIS A 152 -9.15 7.97 3.28
CA HIS A 152 -10.44 8.56 3.62
C HIS A 152 -10.57 9.99 3.09
N PRO A 153 -11.81 10.48 2.94
CA PRO A 153 -12.09 11.85 2.54
C PRO A 153 -11.30 12.92 3.29
N GLY A 154 -10.85 13.93 2.56
CA GLY A 154 -9.98 15.02 2.98
C GLY A 154 -8.54 14.61 3.27
N ASN A 155 -8.09 13.44 2.81
CA ASN A 155 -6.79 12.85 3.17
C ASN A 155 -6.54 12.83 4.69
N THR A 156 -7.59 12.64 5.49
CA THR A 156 -7.53 12.77 6.95
C THR A 156 -7.02 11.51 7.64
N SER A 157 -7.21 10.35 7.00
CA SER A 157 -6.77 9.06 7.51
C SER A 157 -6.66 8.03 6.40
N VAL A 158 -5.96 6.94 6.67
CA VAL A 158 -5.83 5.77 5.78
C VAL A 158 -6.19 4.50 6.53
N GLU A 159 -7.07 3.68 5.95
CA GLU A 159 -7.32 2.32 6.40
C GLU A 159 -6.32 1.37 5.73
N LEU A 160 -5.45 0.77 6.52
CA LEU A 160 -4.49 -0.24 6.11
C LEU A 160 -5.04 -1.64 6.29
N GLN A 161 -4.96 -2.44 5.22
CA GLN A 161 -5.20 -3.88 5.23
C GLN A 161 -4.00 -4.60 4.64
N ALA A 162 -3.45 -5.56 5.39
CA ALA A 162 -2.35 -6.39 4.96
C ALA A 162 -2.83 -7.84 4.93
N LEU A 163 -2.73 -8.48 3.76
CA LEU A 163 -3.05 -9.87 3.55
C LEU A 163 -1.77 -10.58 3.11
N PHE A 164 -1.42 -11.70 3.73
CA PHE A 164 -0.21 -12.44 3.36
C PHE A 164 -0.43 -13.93 3.49
N ASN A 165 0.25 -14.69 2.63
CA ASN A 165 0.23 -16.14 2.68
C ASN A 165 1.34 -16.64 3.61
N THR A 166 0.99 -17.31 4.70
CA THR A 166 1.94 -17.81 5.71
C THR A 166 2.88 -18.89 5.18
N ASP A 167 2.52 -19.59 4.10
CA ASP A 167 3.37 -20.58 3.44
C ASP A 167 4.47 -19.92 2.59
N MET A 168 4.27 -18.66 2.20
CA MET A 168 5.21 -17.88 1.37
C MET A 168 5.98 -16.84 2.18
N VAL A 169 5.33 -16.19 3.15
CA VAL A 169 5.91 -15.15 4.00
C VAL A 169 5.70 -15.53 5.46
N GLY A 170 6.80 -15.78 6.17
CA GLY A 170 6.77 -16.07 7.60
C GLY A 170 6.17 -14.91 8.40
N VAL A 171 5.39 -15.24 9.44
CA VAL A 171 4.67 -14.27 10.28
C VAL A 171 5.60 -13.20 10.83
N ASP A 172 6.81 -13.55 11.31
CA ASP A 172 7.74 -12.55 11.82
C ASP A 172 8.23 -11.55 10.75
N LYS A 173 8.34 -11.98 9.49
CA LYS A 173 8.68 -11.10 8.36
C LYS A 173 7.51 -10.16 8.05
N ALA A 174 6.29 -10.69 8.00
CA ALA A 174 5.07 -9.91 7.80
C ALA A 174 4.89 -8.82 8.87
N LEU A 175 5.09 -9.18 10.15
CA LEU A 175 5.03 -8.24 11.27
C LEU A 175 6.12 -7.17 11.21
N ARG A 176 7.34 -7.52 10.76
CA ARG A 176 8.42 -6.55 10.53
C ARG A 176 8.09 -5.57 9.41
N LEU A 177 7.57 -6.05 8.28
CA LEU A 177 7.11 -5.20 7.17
C LEU A 177 6.07 -4.19 7.65
N TYR A 178 5.07 -4.68 8.39
CA TYR A 178 4.03 -3.84 8.96
C TYR A 178 4.57 -2.79 9.94
N ALA A 179 5.42 -3.21 10.90
CA ALA A 179 6.01 -2.31 11.88
C ALA A 179 6.89 -1.23 11.22
N CYS A 180 7.69 -1.63 10.22
CA CYS A 180 8.50 -0.72 9.41
C CYS A 180 7.61 0.32 8.73
N PHE A 181 6.59 -0.17 8.02
CA PHE A 181 5.68 0.66 7.25
C PHE A 181 4.97 1.68 8.16
N LYS A 182 4.41 1.24 9.29
CA LYS A 182 3.73 2.11 10.25
C LYS A 182 4.66 3.21 10.77
N PHE A 183 5.90 2.87 11.10
CA PHE A 183 6.90 3.85 11.54
C PHE A 183 7.24 4.87 10.45
N LEU A 184 7.42 4.40 9.22
CA LEU A 184 7.74 5.25 8.06
C LEU A 184 6.60 6.21 7.73
N VAL A 185 5.35 5.75 7.72
CA VAL A 185 4.18 6.64 7.54
C VAL A 185 4.17 7.72 8.63
N GLY A 186 4.29 7.34 9.90
CA GLY A 186 4.31 8.33 10.98
C GLY A 186 5.43 9.36 10.83
N SER A 187 6.60 8.95 10.31
CA SER A 187 7.75 9.83 10.15
C SER A 187 7.66 10.73 8.91
N ILE A 188 7.24 10.18 7.77
CA ILE A 188 7.09 10.90 6.49
C ILE A 188 6.04 11.99 6.62
N PHE A 189 4.95 11.66 7.32
CA PHE A 189 3.84 12.59 7.49
C PHE A 189 4.03 13.58 8.64
N ALA A 190 5.00 13.38 9.53
CA ALA A 190 5.31 14.35 10.58
C ALA A 190 5.79 15.71 10.00
N PRO A 191 5.65 16.83 10.72
CA PRO A 191 6.22 18.11 10.32
C PRO A 191 7.73 18.00 10.03
N GLY A 192 8.15 18.39 8.82
CA GLY A 192 9.55 18.27 8.37
C GLY A 192 9.97 16.85 7.93
N GLY A 193 9.06 15.87 7.97
CA GLY A 193 9.34 14.47 7.62
C GLY A 193 9.89 14.28 6.21
N LEU A 194 9.45 15.11 5.26
CA LEU A 194 9.93 15.09 3.88
C LEU A 194 11.38 15.56 3.71
N ASP A 195 11.90 16.31 4.67
CA ASP A 195 13.26 16.86 4.62
C ASP A 195 14.28 15.95 5.31
N LEU A 196 13.81 14.89 6.01
CA LEU A 196 14.65 13.83 6.56
C LEU A 196 15.42 13.11 5.46
N LYS A 197 16.64 12.66 5.77
CA LYS A 197 17.39 11.80 4.85
C LYS A 197 16.84 10.38 4.89
N THR A 198 16.77 9.73 3.74
CA THR A 198 16.39 8.32 3.63
C THR A 198 17.27 7.44 4.53
N THR A 199 18.57 7.72 4.59
CA THR A 199 19.53 6.98 5.44
C THR A 199 19.28 7.15 6.94
N GLU A 200 18.79 8.31 7.37
CA GLU A 200 18.42 8.56 8.78
C GLU A 200 17.20 7.72 9.15
N LEU A 201 16.19 7.66 8.28
CA LEU A 201 14.99 6.83 8.49
C LEU A 201 15.31 5.34 8.49
N VAL A 202 16.13 4.87 7.55
CA VAL A 202 16.63 3.48 7.53
C VAL A 202 17.37 3.15 8.83
N SER A 203 18.23 4.04 9.31
CA SER A 203 18.94 3.88 10.59
C SER A 203 17.99 3.82 11.78
N ALA A 204 16.97 4.67 11.81
CA ALA A 204 15.96 4.71 12.87
C ALA A 204 15.15 3.40 12.93
N VAL A 205 14.71 2.89 11.77
CA VAL A 205 14.01 1.60 11.69
C VAL A 205 14.92 0.44 12.13
N ASN A 206 16.19 0.42 11.70
CA ASN A 206 17.11 -0.64 12.11
C ASN A 206 17.32 -0.64 13.64
N LYS A 207 17.39 0.53 14.27
CA LYS A 207 17.42 0.65 15.74
C LYS A 207 16.12 0.17 16.38
N LEU A 208 14.97 0.47 15.78
CA LEU A 208 13.66 -0.02 16.21
C LEU A 208 13.64 -1.54 16.30
N PHE A 209 14.18 -2.22 15.28
CA PHE A 209 14.24 -3.68 15.23
C PHE A 209 15.32 -4.31 16.14
N GLN A 210 16.37 -3.56 16.48
CA GLN A 210 17.40 -4.02 17.42
C GLN A 210 16.99 -3.85 18.88
N GLY A 211 16.18 -2.82 19.19
CA GLY A 211 15.89 -2.41 20.57
C GLY A 211 14.65 -3.05 21.21
N ASN A 212 13.70 -3.59 20.45
CA ASN A 212 12.37 -3.90 20.99
C ASN A 212 11.82 -5.27 20.58
N GLY A 213 11.96 -6.26 21.46
CA GLY A 213 11.11 -7.46 21.44
C GLY A 213 9.61 -7.14 21.66
N SER A 214 9.32 -6.04 22.36
CA SER A 214 7.97 -5.55 22.70
C SER A 214 7.16 -5.03 21.50
N ILE A 215 7.78 -4.48 20.46
CA ILE A 215 7.05 -4.03 19.25
C ILE A 215 6.49 -5.25 18.51
N MET A 216 7.24 -6.35 18.45
CA MET A 216 6.74 -7.57 17.86
C MET A 216 5.60 -8.17 18.69
N GLU A 217 5.58 -7.96 20.02
CA GLU A 217 4.47 -8.34 20.91
C GLU A 217 3.25 -7.43 20.74
N GLU A 218 3.44 -6.12 20.58
CA GLU A 218 2.37 -5.15 20.34
C GLU A 218 1.74 -5.35 18.96
N VAL A 219 2.56 -5.63 17.93
CA VAL A 219 2.07 -6.00 16.59
C VAL A 219 1.48 -7.42 16.60
N LYS A 220 1.99 -8.36 17.41
CA LYS A 220 1.32 -9.67 17.66
C LYS A 220 -0.03 -9.50 18.36
N ALA A 221 -0.15 -8.58 19.30
CA ALA A 221 -1.40 -8.24 19.97
C ALA A 221 -2.41 -7.59 18.99
N VAL A 222 -1.93 -6.71 18.11
CA VAL A 222 -2.76 -6.10 17.05
C VAL A 222 -3.11 -7.09 15.93
N SER A 223 -2.25 -8.05 15.60
CA SER A 223 -2.57 -9.13 14.65
C SER A 223 -3.45 -10.23 15.26
N SER A 224 -3.45 -10.38 16.59
CA SER A 224 -4.43 -11.21 17.31
C SER A 224 -5.83 -10.58 17.41
N ILE A 225 -6.00 -9.33 16.94
CA ILE A 225 -7.30 -8.66 16.84
C ILE A 225 -8.07 -9.05 15.55
N GLU A 226 -7.49 -9.82 14.62
CA GLU A 226 -8.19 -10.26 13.39
C GLU A 226 -8.84 -11.64 13.50
N SER A 227 -9.53 -11.89 14.62
CA SER A 227 -10.74 -12.75 14.63
C SER A 227 -12.00 -11.96 14.99
N TRP A 228 -11.97 -10.64 14.78
CA TRP A 228 -13.17 -9.81 14.88
C TRP A 228 -14.10 -10.08 13.69
N PHE A 229 -15.01 -11.04 13.87
CA PHE A 229 -16.35 -10.93 13.31
C PHE A 229 -16.92 -9.59 13.78
N PRO A 230 -17.52 -8.76 12.89
CA PRO A 230 -18.13 -7.52 13.33
C PRO A 230 -19.23 -7.85 14.36
N GLY A 231 -19.05 -7.38 15.59
CA GLY A 231 -20.16 -7.24 16.53
C GLY A 231 -21.23 -6.35 15.89
N PRO A 232 -22.52 -6.58 16.21
CA PRO A 232 -23.62 -5.83 15.59
C PRO A 232 -23.51 -4.36 16.01
N GLY A 233 -23.05 -3.49 15.10
CA GLY A 233 -23.00 -2.05 15.39
C GLY A 233 -22.14 -1.16 14.50
N TYR A 234 -21.24 -1.69 13.67
CA TYR A 234 -20.51 -0.82 12.72
C TYR A 234 -21.30 -0.68 11.41
N ASN A 235 -22.05 0.41 11.30
CA ASN A 235 -22.67 0.86 10.04
C ASN A 235 -21.91 2.10 9.55
N PRO A 236 -21.16 2.04 8.43
CA PRO A 236 -20.55 3.23 7.84
C PRO A 236 -21.57 4.16 7.14
N TYR A 237 -22.87 3.82 7.16
CA TYR A 237 -23.98 4.57 6.55
C TYR A 237 -25.07 4.98 7.56
N SER A 238 -24.69 5.35 8.79
CA SER A 238 -25.58 6.04 9.75
C SER A 238 -25.15 7.47 9.98
#